data_AF-G3XZ11-F1
#
_entry.id   AF-G3XZ11-F1
#
_cell.length_a   1.000
_cell.length_b   1.000
_cell.length_c   1.000
_cell.angle_alpha   90.00
_cell.angle_beta   90.00
_cell.angle_gamma   90.00
#
_symmetry.space_group_name_H-M   'P 1'
#
loop_
_entity.id
_entity.type
_entity.pdbx_description
1 polymer ?
#
loop_
_entity_poly.entity_id
_entity_poly.type
_entity_poly.pdbx_seq_one_letter_code
_entity_poly.pdbx_strand_id
1 'polypeptide(L)'
;MQILFRSPILIMTTTYMSTTYALVSLIMATLTESMESTYPGTFTSGSIGLTFLSLAIGNTVSLIFYSFTSDRYVIHQKETKGDAFKPESRLVHLILAAVILPAGFIIYGWTLDYHVQYIVPLVGTCLAGFSMTLSAIPAETYVVDTYEIHGASAIAAGVIFRAIAGAFLPLIGPALYDSIGQGWGNTVLAFIAAAFIPPLGALMIYGDWFRSKERFGREGR
;
A
#
# COMPACT_ATOMS: atom_id res chain seq x y z
N MET A 1 -21.27 2.91 5.77
CA MET A 1 -20.95 3.52 4.46
C MET A 1 -21.01 5.05 4.43
N GLN A 2 -21.98 5.74 5.05
CA GLN A 2 -22.09 7.20 4.96
C GLN A 2 -20.88 8.00 5.50
N ILE A 3 -20.10 7.43 6.42
CA ILE A 3 -18.94 8.09 7.05
C ILE A 3 -17.75 8.15 6.09
N LEU A 4 -17.57 7.12 5.27
CA LEU A 4 -16.48 7.05 4.29
C LEU A 4 -16.66 8.12 3.21
N PHE A 5 -17.89 8.42 2.80
CA PHE A 5 -18.18 9.48 1.81
C PHE A 5 -18.21 10.90 2.40
N ARG A 6 -18.19 11.05 3.73
CA ARG A 6 -18.27 12.37 4.39
C ARG A 6 -16.94 12.86 4.97
N SER A 7 -15.96 11.98 5.15
CA SER A 7 -14.60 12.35 5.56
C SER A 7 -13.66 12.34 4.34
N PRO A 8 -13.15 13.50 3.91
CA PRO A 8 -12.16 13.58 2.84
C PRO A 8 -10.90 12.76 3.15
N ILE A 9 -10.51 12.69 4.42
CA ILE A 9 -9.34 11.95 4.89
C ILE A 9 -9.52 10.45 4.68
N LEU A 10 -10.69 9.92 5.03
CA LEU A 10 -11.03 8.50 4.82
C LEU A 10 -11.09 8.14 3.34
N ILE A 11 -11.62 9.02 2.48
CA ILE A 11 -11.65 8.76 1.03
C ILE A 11 -10.21 8.65 0.50
N MET A 12 -9.35 9.63 0.78
CA MET A 12 -7.99 9.65 0.24
C MET A 12 -7.16 8.46 0.71
N THR A 13 -7.23 8.13 2.01
CA THR A 13 -6.51 6.99 2.59
C THR A 13 -7.07 5.65 2.08
N THR A 14 -8.39 5.49 2.00
CA THR A 14 -9.03 4.26 1.50
C THR A 14 -8.76 4.04 0.02
N THR A 15 -8.82 5.09 -0.80
CA THR A 15 -8.50 5.00 -2.23
C THR A 15 -7.05 4.60 -2.43
N TYR A 16 -6.10 5.23 -1.73
CA TYR A 16 -4.69 4.86 -1.80
C TYR A 16 -4.44 3.40 -1.38
N MET A 17 -5.04 2.95 -0.28
CA MET A 17 -4.92 1.54 0.16
C MET A 17 -5.52 0.57 -0.87
N SER A 18 -6.64 0.95 -1.48
CA SER A 18 -7.31 0.14 -2.52
C SER A 18 -6.45 0.03 -3.77
N THR A 19 -5.84 1.13 -4.21
CA THR A 19 -4.89 1.14 -5.32
C THR A 19 -3.66 0.29 -5.01
N THR A 20 -3.04 0.47 -3.84
CA THR A 20 -1.87 -0.33 -3.41
C THR A 20 -2.19 -1.82 -3.38
N TYR A 21 -3.34 -2.20 -2.79
CA TYR A 21 -3.78 -3.58 -2.76
C TYR A 21 -3.98 -4.13 -4.17
N ALA A 22 -4.69 -3.40 -5.04
CA ALA A 22 -4.94 -3.83 -6.41
C ALA A 22 -3.65 -4.05 -7.21
N LEU A 23 -2.69 -3.14 -7.08
CA LEU A 23 -1.38 -3.21 -7.69
C LEU A 23 -0.61 -4.46 -7.22
N VAL A 24 -0.58 -4.71 -5.92
CA VAL A 24 0.12 -5.88 -5.36
C VAL A 24 -0.60 -7.18 -5.72
N SER A 25 -1.94 -7.19 -5.75
CA SER A 25 -2.73 -8.32 -6.24
C SER A 25 -2.44 -8.63 -7.71
N LEU A 26 -2.20 -7.60 -8.54
CA LEU A 26 -1.78 -7.80 -9.93
C LEU A 26 -0.42 -8.49 -10.00
N ILE A 27 0.58 -8.04 -9.22
CA ILE A 27 1.86 -8.74 -9.12
C ILE A 27 1.62 -10.20 -8.72
N MET A 28 0.81 -10.47 -7.69
CA MET A 28 0.53 -11.85 -7.26
C MET A 28 -0.11 -12.70 -8.37
N ALA A 29 -1.01 -12.12 -9.16
CA ALA A 29 -1.69 -12.82 -10.24
C ALA A 29 -0.74 -13.15 -11.40
N THR A 30 0.18 -12.25 -11.75
CA THR A 30 1.09 -12.42 -12.90
C THR A 30 2.46 -12.97 -12.51
N LEU A 31 2.80 -13.05 -11.21
CA LEU A 31 4.15 -13.42 -10.75
C LEU A 31 4.62 -14.76 -11.31
N THR A 32 3.77 -15.79 -11.23
CA THR A 32 4.09 -17.13 -11.73
C THR A 32 4.41 -17.09 -13.21
N GLU A 33 3.51 -16.54 -14.02
CA GLU A 33 3.66 -16.45 -15.47
C GLU A 33 4.88 -15.60 -15.88
N SER A 34 5.08 -14.45 -15.25
CA SER A 34 6.22 -13.57 -15.51
C SER A 34 7.56 -14.24 -15.14
N MET A 35 7.63 -15.01 -14.05
CA MET A 35 8.85 -15.73 -13.66
C MET A 35 9.12 -16.93 -14.55
N GLU A 36 8.09 -17.70 -14.93
CA GLU A 36 8.23 -18.85 -15.84
C GLU A 36 8.65 -18.43 -17.25
N SER A 37 8.04 -17.38 -17.78
CA SER A 37 8.35 -16.86 -19.13
C SER A 37 9.74 -16.26 -19.21
N THR A 38 10.19 -15.54 -18.18
CA THR A 38 11.49 -14.85 -18.17
C THR A 38 12.65 -15.78 -17.83
N TYR A 39 12.44 -16.78 -16.96
CA TYR A 39 13.48 -17.70 -16.49
C TYR A 39 13.15 -19.17 -16.77
N PRO A 40 13.09 -19.58 -18.05
CA PRO A 40 12.77 -20.95 -18.41
C PRO A 40 13.80 -21.93 -17.79
N GLY A 41 13.30 -22.94 -17.07
CA GLY A 41 14.12 -23.99 -16.45
C GLY A 41 14.76 -23.64 -15.11
N THR A 42 14.60 -22.42 -14.58
CA THR A 42 15.06 -22.06 -13.22
C THR A 42 14.09 -22.55 -12.16
N PHE A 43 12.79 -22.53 -12.46
CA PHE A 43 11.74 -22.94 -11.55
C PHE A 43 11.02 -24.19 -12.08
N THR A 44 10.93 -25.22 -11.25
CA THR A 44 9.96 -26.32 -11.38
C THR A 44 8.59 -25.85 -10.90
N SER A 45 7.50 -26.45 -11.36
CA SER A 45 6.11 -26.11 -10.96
C SER A 45 5.88 -26.12 -9.43
N GLY A 46 6.66 -26.90 -8.66
CA GLY A 46 6.62 -26.85 -7.19
C GLY A 46 7.43 -25.69 -6.58
N SER A 47 8.54 -25.31 -7.20
CA SER A 47 9.44 -24.26 -6.68
C SER A 47 8.99 -22.85 -7.03
N ILE A 48 8.17 -22.65 -8.07
CA ILE A 48 7.72 -21.30 -8.44
C ILE A 48 6.85 -20.66 -7.36
N GLY A 49 6.14 -21.47 -6.57
CA GLY A 49 5.42 -21.01 -5.38
C GLY A 49 6.32 -20.31 -4.35
N LEU A 50 7.63 -20.62 -4.32
CA LEU A 50 8.58 -19.96 -3.42
C LEU A 50 8.78 -18.48 -3.76
N THR A 51 8.48 -18.05 -4.99
CA THR A 51 8.57 -16.64 -5.38
C THR A 51 7.63 -15.76 -4.56
N PHE A 52 6.47 -16.28 -4.14
CA PHE A 52 5.54 -15.56 -3.24
C PHE A 52 6.11 -15.31 -1.85
N LEU A 53 7.13 -16.08 -1.43
CA LEU A 53 7.79 -15.86 -0.14
C LEU A 53 8.46 -14.49 -0.07
N SER A 54 8.93 -13.95 -1.20
CA SER A 54 9.49 -12.60 -1.26
C SER A 54 8.50 -11.53 -0.76
N LEU A 55 7.24 -11.64 -1.16
CA LEU A 55 6.16 -10.74 -0.76
C LEU A 55 5.82 -10.94 0.72
N ALA A 56 5.79 -12.19 1.19
CA ALA A 56 5.61 -12.51 2.62
C ALA A 56 6.75 -11.94 3.50
N ILE A 57 7.99 -12.03 3.04
CA ILE A 57 9.15 -11.42 3.70
C ILE A 57 8.98 -9.90 3.77
N GLY A 58 8.61 -9.26 2.67
CA GLY A 58 8.34 -7.81 2.63
C GLY A 58 7.29 -7.38 3.65
N ASN A 59 6.15 -8.07 3.70
CA ASN A 59 5.09 -7.82 4.68
C ASN A 59 5.58 -8.02 6.12
N THR A 60 6.34 -9.09 6.38
CA THR A 60 6.85 -9.40 7.73
C THR A 60 7.85 -8.35 8.20
N VAL A 61 8.78 -7.95 7.33
CA VAL A 61 9.77 -6.89 7.63
C VAL A 61 9.07 -5.56 7.89
N SER A 62 8.03 -5.24 7.12
CA SER A 62 7.20 -4.06 7.32
C SER A 62 6.47 -4.05 8.65
N LEU A 63 5.87 -5.18 9.04
CA LEU A 63 5.22 -5.34 10.34
C LEU A 63 6.23 -5.11 11.48
N ILE A 64 7.41 -5.75 11.42
CA ILE A 64 8.47 -5.60 12.42
C ILE A 64 8.91 -4.13 12.50
N PHE A 65 9.18 -3.51 11.34
CA PHE A 65 9.57 -2.11 11.24
C PHE A 65 8.50 -1.18 11.86
N TYR A 66 7.22 -1.41 11.54
CA TYR A 66 6.12 -0.64 12.09
C TYR A 66 5.99 -0.82 13.59
N SER A 67 6.08 -2.04 14.13
CA SER A 67 5.99 -2.30 15.57
C SER A 67 7.09 -1.57 16.34
N PHE A 68 8.34 -1.61 15.86
CA PHE A 68 9.45 -0.90 16.52
C PHE A 68 9.35 0.62 16.39
N THR A 69 8.87 1.11 15.25
CA THR A 69 8.81 2.56 14.99
C THR A 69 7.58 3.19 15.64
N SER A 70 6.42 2.55 15.56
CA SER A 70 5.16 3.03 16.13
C SER A 70 5.27 3.24 17.64
N ASP A 71 5.77 2.26 18.40
CA ASP A 71 5.82 2.37 19.86
C ASP A 71 6.79 3.47 20.29
N ARG A 72 7.99 3.52 19.70
CA ARG A 72 8.97 4.58 19.97
C ARG A 72 8.45 5.96 19.57
N TYR A 73 7.74 6.04 18.45
CA TYR A 73 7.20 7.29 17.93
C TYR A 73 6.01 7.79 18.77
N VAL A 74 5.14 6.89 19.23
CA VAL A 74 4.03 7.22 20.13
C VAL A 74 4.54 7.63 21.51
N ILE A 75 5.51 6.92 22.07
CA ILE A 75 6.14 7.28 23.35
C ILE A 75 6.84 8.63 23.24
N HIS A 76 7.70 8.81 22.23
CA HIS A 76 8.42 10.07 22.01
C HIS A 76 7.47 11.25 21.77
N GLN A 77 6.38 11.07 21.02
CA GLN A 77 5.39 12.13 20.84
C GLN A 77 4.58 12.44 22.10
N LYS A 78 4.21 11.43 22.91
CA LYS A 78 3.55 11.66 24.20
C LYS A 78 4.46 12.44 25.15
N GLU A 79 5.77 12.15 25.13
CA GLU A 79 6.77 12.84 25.95
C GLU A 79 7.06 14.26 25.48
N THR A 80 7.08 14.53 24.16
CA THR A 80 7.42 15.85 23.61
C THR A 80 6.24 16.79 23.41
N LYS A 81 5.02 16.29 23.20
CA LYS A 81 3.83 17.10 22.85
C LYS A 81 2.68 17.04 23.86
N GLY A 82 2.72 16.17 24.87
CA GLY A 82 1.62 16.04 25.85
C GLY A 82 0.27 15.79 25.19
N ASP A 83 -0.73 16.63 25.49
CA ASP A 83 -2.11 16.58 24.95
C ASP A 83 -2.25 16.98 23.46
N ALA A 84 -1.19 17.45 22.81
CA ALA A 84 -1.19 17.79 21.39
C ALA A 84 -0.86 16.61 20.46
N PHE A 85 -1.10 15.37 20.91
CA PHE A 85 -0.94 14.16 20.10
C PHE A 85 -1.92 14.17 18.93
N LYS A 86 -1.37 14.28 17.73
CA LYS A 86 -2.12 14.34 16.47
C LYS A 86 -2.11 12.95 15.83
N PRO A 87 -3.27 12.26 15.67
CA PRO A 87 -3.34 10.95 15.06
C PRO A 87 -2.80 10.91 13.61
N GLU A 88 -2.70 12.08 12.96
CA GLU A 88 -2.07 12.31 11.65
C GLU A 88 -0.58 11.94 11.64
N SER A 89 0.08 11.93 12.80
CA SER A 89 1.48 11.57 12.89
C SER A 89 1.74 10.09 12.59
N ARG A 90 0.71 9.23 12.67
CA ARG A 90 0.78 7.83 12.21
C ARG A 90 0.92 7.74 10.69
N LEU A 91 0.39 8.72 9.95
CA LEU A 91 0.36 8.76 8.48
C LEU A 91 1.73 9.07 7.85
N VAL A 92 2.75 9.42 8.65
CA VAL A 92 4.15 9.53 8.18
C VAL A 92 4.61 8.23 7.52
N HIS A 93 4.24 7.09 8.09
CA HIS A 93 4.57 5.77 7.54
C HIS A 93 3.85 5.49 6.21
N LEU A 94 2.68 6.10 6.01
CA LEU A 94 1.91 5.99 4.76
C LEU A 94 2.63 6.68 3.60
N ILE A 95 3.26 7.84 3.83
CA ILE A 95 4.08 8.51 2.80
C ILE A 95 5.31 7.67 2.46
N LEU A 96 5.98 7.12 3.47
CA LEU A 96 7.12 6.23 3.24
C LEU A 96 6.71 5.03 2.38
N ALA A 97 5.57 4.41 2.68
CA ALA A 97 5.00 3.36 1.83
C ALA A 97 4.72 3.84 0.40
N ALA A 98 4.16 5.04 0.23
CA ALA A 98 3.82 5.61 -1.08
C ALA A 98 5.03 5.91 -1.96
N VAL A 99 6.21 6.16 -1.36
CA VAL A 99 7.47 6.34 -2.10
C VAL A 99 8.13 4.99 -2.42
N ILE A 100 7.99 4.00 -1.54
CA ILE A 100 8.59 2.67 -1.75
C ILE A 100 7.85 1.87 -2.83
N LEU A 101 6.52 2.01 -2.94
CA LEU A 101 5.72 1.24 -3.90
C LEU A 101 6.17 1.45 -5.36
N PRO A 102 6.30 2.69 -5.88
CA PRO A 102 6.78 2.92 -7.23
C PRO A 102 8.18 2.33 -7.49
N ALA A 103 9.08 2.43 -6.50
CA ALA A 103 10.42 1.86 -6.62
C ALA A 103 10.37 0.32 -6.77
N GLY A 104 9.52 -0.35 -5.97
CA GLY A 104 9.31 -1.80 -6.09
C GLY A 104 8.79 -2.22 -7.47
N PHE A 105 7.82 -1.48 -8.01
CA PHE A 105 7.27 -1.74 -9.35
C PHE A 105 8.28 -1.50 -10.47
N ILE A 106 9.05 -0.42 -10.41
CA ILE A 106 10.09 -0.12 -11.40
C ILE A 106 11.17 -1.20 -11.38
N ILE A 107 11.64 -1.60 -10.20
CA ILE A 107 12.63 -2.67 -10.05
C ILE A 107 12.06 -3.96 -10.62
N TYR A 108 10.85 -4.36 -10.22
CA TYR A 108 10.21 -5.58 -10.71
C TYR A 108 10.06 -5.60 -12.25
N GLY A 109 9.49 -4.54 -12.82
CA GLY A 109 9.20 -4.47 -14.25
C GLY A 109 10.43 -4.49 -15.13
N TRP A 110 11.42 -3.62 -14.86
CA TRP A 110 12.60 -3.52 -15.71
C TRP A 110 13.56 -4.69 -15.54
N THR A 111 13.62 -5.28 -14.35
CA THR A 111 14.48 -6.45 -14.12
C THR A 111 13.95 -7.69 -14.82
N LEU A 112 12.62 -7.82 -14.93
CA LEU A 112 11.96 -8.78 -15.81
C LEU A 112 12.27 -8.51 -17.29
N ASP A 113 12.07 -7.28 -17.75
CA ASP A 113 12.25 -6.90 -19.15
C ASP A 113 13.70 -7.16 -19.64
N TYR A 114 14.68 -6.82 -18.81
CA TYR A 114 16.11 -7.05 -19.09
C TYR A 114 16.62 -8.45 -18.72
N HIS A 115 15.74 -9.36 -18.27
CA HIS A 115 16.12 -10.74 -17.89
C HIS A 115 17.28 -10.76 -16.87
N VAL A 116 17.29 -9.81 -15.93
CA VAL A 116 18.28 -9.71 -14.85
C VAL A 116 18.17 -10.94 -13.95
N GLN A 117 19.17 -11.27 -13.12
CA GLN A 117 19.06 -12.41 -12.19
C GLN A 117 17.74 -12.42 -11.39
N TYR A 118 17.09 -13.58 -11.30
CA TYR A 118 15.76 -13.80 -10.70
C TYR A 118 15.59 -13.27 -9.26
N ILE A 119 16.66 -13.06 -8.51
CA ILE A 119 16.60 -12.47 -7.16
C ILE A 119 16.17 -11.00 -7.21
N VAL A 120 16.56 -10.25 -8.23
CA VAL A 120 16.29 -8.81 -8.32
C VAL A 120 14.80 -8.49 -8.50
N PRO A 121 14.03 -9.14 -9.39
CA PRO A 121 12.57 -8.94 -9.42
C PRO A 121 11.90 -9.35 -8.11
N LEU A 122 12.42 -10.37 -7.40
CA LEU A 122 11.93 -10.76 -6.07
C LEU A 122 12.22 -9.71 -4.99
N VAL A 123 13.27 -8.90 -5.14
CA VAL A 123 13.47 -7.72 -4.28
C VAL A 123 12.39 -6.67 -4.58
N GLY A 124 12.03 -6.47 -5.85
CA GLY A 124 10.92 -5.59 -6.24
C GLY A 124 9.57 -5.99 -5.61
N THR A 125 9.22 -7.28 -5.65
CA THR A 125 8.01 -7.81 -5.01
C THR A 125 8.06 -7.73 -3.48
N CYS A 126 9.25 -7.88 -2.88
CA CYS A 126 9.48 -7.66 -1.45
C CYS A 126 9.19 -6.19 -1.05
N LEU A 127 9.68 -5.22 -1.82
CA LEU A 127 9.37 -3.80 -1.61
C LEU A 127 7.87 -3.50 -1.77
N ALA A 128 7.22 -4.13 -2.75
CA ALA A 128 5.77 -4.00 -2.94
C ALA A 128 4.97 -4.53 -1.73
N GLY A 129 5.33 -5.72 -1.22
CA GLY A 129 4.77 -6.25 0.03
C GLY A 129 5.04 -5.35 1.24
N PHE A 130 6.27 -4.84 1.35
CA PHE A 130 6.65 -3.92 2.42
C PHE A 130 5.75 -2.68 2.45
N SER A 131 5.53 -2.06 1.28
CA SER A 131 4.65 -0.91 1.14
C SER A 131 3.18 -1.23 1.43
N MET A 132 2.68 -2.39 0.98
CA MET A 132 1.29 -2.81 1.25
C MET A 132 1.00 -2.88 2.75
N THR A 133 1.85 -3.56 3.53
CA THR A 133 1.65 -3.66 4.97
C THR A 133 1.92 -2.34 5.69
N LEU A 134 2.94 -1.58 5.26
CA LEU A 134 3.31 -0.31 5.91
C LEU A 134 2.26 0.77 5.71
N SER A 135 1.50 0.70 4.61
CA SER A 135 0.34 1.56 4.39
C SER A 135 -0.92 1.06 5.11
N ALA A 136 -1.11 -0.27 5.17
CA ALA A 136 -2.33 -0.83 5.71
C ALA A 136 -2.50 -0.60 7.22
N ILE A 137 -1.50 -0.98 8.01
CA ILE A 137 -1.57 -0.95 9.47
C ILE A 137 -1.85 0.46 10.04
N PRO A 138 -1.08 1.51 9.68
CA PRO A 138 -1.31 2.84 10.24
C PRO A 138 -2.65 3.44 9.81
N ALA A 139 -3.09 3.17 8.57
CA ALA A 139 -4.37 3.66 8.08
C ALA A 139 -5.54 3.00 8.82
N GLU A 140 -5.53 1.68 8.98
CA GLU A 140 -6.59 0.97 9.72
C GLU A 140 -6.61 1.38 11.19
N THR A 141 -5.44 1.50 11.82
CA THR A 141 -5.33 2.01 13.21
C THR A 141 -5.91 3.43 13.31
N TYR A 142 -5.61 4.30 12.35
CA TYR A 142 -6.16 5.66 12.31
C TYR A 142 -7.70 5.68 12.20
N VAL A 143 -8.28 4.79 11.38
CA VAL A 143 -9.74 4.70 11.25
C VAL A 143 -10.39 4.23 12.56
N VAL A 144 -9.79 3.26 13.26
CA VAL A 144 -10.27 2.80 14.57
C VAL A 144 -10.17 3.93 15.60
N ASP A 145 -9.00 4.57 15.70
CA ASP A 145 -8.73 5.63 16.68
C ASP A 145 -9.62 6.87 16.46
N THR A 146 -9.97 7.19 15.20
CA THR A 146 -10.74 8.41 14.86
C THR A 146 -12.25 8.20 14.94
N TYR A 147 -12.73 6.96 14.76
CA TYR A 147 -14.15 6.65 14.65
C TYR A 147 -14.54 5.49 15.57
N GLU A 148 -14.43 5.65 16.89
CA GLU A 148 -14.63 4.54 17.86
C GLU A 148 -15.91 3.72 17.62
N ILE A 149 -17.05 4.36 17.39
CA ILE A 149 -18.36 3.67 17.21
C ILE A 149 -18.51 3.06 15.79
N HIS A 150 -17.90 3.67 14.78
CA HIS A 150 -18.14 3.33 13.37
C HIS A 150 -16.90 2.81 12.63
N GLY A 151 -15.77 2.65 13.33
CA GLY A 151 -14.47 2.33 12.76
C GLY A 151 -14.46 0.95 12.11
N ALA A 152 -15.08 -0.05 12.76
CA ALA A 152 -15.24 -1.39 12.19
C ALA A 152 -16.03 -1.37 10.86
N SER A 153 -17.11 -0.57 10.79
CA SER A 153 -17.90 -0.43 9.56
C SER A 153 -17.13 0.30 8.45
N ALA A 154 -16.32 1.30 8.82
CA ALA A 154 -15.47 2.02 7.87
C ALA A 154 -14.36 1.13 7.31
N ILE A 155 -13.71 0.32 8.15
CA ILE A 155 -12.73 -0.69 7.72
C ILE A 155 -13.39 -1.69 6.78
N ALA A 156 -14.55 -2.25 7.15
CA ALA A 156 -15.27 -3.22 6.31
C ALA A 156 -15.63 -2.63 4.94
N ALA A 157 -16.09 -1.38 4.89
CA ALA A 157 -16.33 -0.69 3.63
C ALA A 157 -15.05 -0.53 2.81
N GLY A 158 -13.93 -0.17 3.44
CA GLY A 158 -12.62 -0.10 2.78
C GLY A 158 -12.15 -1.44 2.23
N VAL A 159 -12.39 -2.54 2.93
CA VAL A 159 -12.08 -3.89 2.45
C VAL A 159 -12.87 -4.25 1.19
N ILE A 160 -14.16 -3.85 1.10
CA ILE A 160 -14.96 -4.06 -0.11
C ILE A 160 -14.35 -3.30 -1.30
N PHE A 161 -13.95 -2.04 -1.12
CA PHE A 161 -13.30 -1.27 -2.18
C PHE A 161 -11.97 -1.89 -2.62
N ARG A 162 -11.15 -2.36 -1.65
CA ARG A 162 -9.91 -3.09 -1.94
C ARG A 162 -10.17 -4.36 -2.71
N ALA A 163 -11.16 -5.16 -2.31
CA ALA A 163 -11.50 -6.41 -2.97
C ALA A 163 -11.95 -6.19 -4.42
N ILE A 164 -12.78 -5.16 -4.66
CA ILE A 164 -13.19 -4.77 -6.01
C ILE A 164 -11.96 -4.37 -6.84
N ALA A 165 -11.14 -3.44 -6.34
CA ALA A 165 -9.97 -2.98 -7.05
C ALA A 165 -8.97 -4.13 -7.35
N GLY A 166 -8.76 -5.02 -6.37
CA GLY A 166 -7.92 -6.21 -6.49
C GLY A 166 -8.50 -7.31 -7.36
N ALA A 167 -9.80 -7.31 -7.66
CA ALA A 167 -10.40 -8.22 -8.63
C ALA A 167 -10.28 -7.69 -10.07
N PHE A 168 -10.49 -6.39 -10.28
CA PHE A 168 -10.50 -5.80 -11.62
C PHE A 168 -9.12 -5.53 -12.20
N LEU A 169 -8.16 -5.06 -11.39
CA LEU A 169 -6.84 -4.71 -11.92
C LEU A 169 -6.07 -5.92 -12.48
N PRO A 170 -6.07 -7.11 -11.85
CA PRO A 170 -5.46 -8.31 -12.43
C PRO A 170 -6.07 -8.76 -13.75
N LEU A 171 -7.35 -8.48 -14.00
CA LEU A 171 -7.99 -8.81 -15.28
C LEU A 171 -7.46 -7.95 -16.43
N ILE A 172 -7.03 -6.72 -16.14
CA ILE A 172 -6.51 -5.77 -17.14
C ILE A 172 -4.99 -5.94 -17.32
N GLY A 173 -4.29 -6.44 -16.29
CA GLY A 173 -2.84 -6.59 -16.24
C GLY A 173 -2.20 -7.31 -17.43
N PRO A 174 -2.61 -8.54 -17.77
CA PRO A 174 -2.06 -9.27 -18.91
C PRO A 174 -2.17 -8.49 -20.22
N ALA A 175 -3.35 -7.92 -20.51
CA ALA A 175 -3.55 -7.11 -21.71
C ALA A 175 -2.66 -5.84 -21.72
N LEU A 176 -2.40 -5.24 -20.56
CA LEU A 176 -1.45 -4.13 -20.45
C LEU A 176 -0.03 -4.61 -20.80
N TYR A 177 0.43 -5.71 -20.21
CA TYR A 177 1.77 -6.26 -20.46
C TYR A 177 1.96 -6.73 -21.90
N ASP A 178 0.93 -7.29 -22.53
CA ASP A 178 0.97 -7.69 -23.94
C ASP A 178 1.11 -6.49 -24.88
N SER A 179 0.54 -5.34 -24.50
CA SER A 179 0.54 -4.15 -25.35
C SER A 179 1.83 -3.32 -25.31
N ILE A 180 2.45 -3.19 -24.13
CA ILE A 180 3.59 -2.30 -23.90
C ILE A 180 4.80 -2.96 -23.20
N GLY A 181 4.71 -4.25 -22.88
CA GLY A 181 5.77 -5.00 -22.20
C GLY A 181 5.75 -4.88 -20.67
N GLN A 182 6.55 -5.72 -20.02
CA GLN A 182 6.64 -5.79 -18.56
C GLN A 182 7.32 -4.55 -17.96
N GLY A 183 8.38 -4.03 -18.60
CA GLY A 183 9.09 -2.83 -18.14
C GLY A 183 8.20 -1.59 -18.11
N TRP A 184 7.64 -1.21 -19.26
CA TRP A 184 6.77 -0.04 -19.37
C TRP A 184 5.42 -0.24 -18.67
N GLY A 185 4.83 -1.43 -18.72
CA GLY A 185 3.60 -1.76 -18.00
C GLY A 185 3.73 -1.46 -16.50
N ASN A 186 4.76 -1.99 -15.86
CA ASN A 186 5.01 -1.74 -14.44
C ASN A 186 5.44 -0.29 -14.14
N THR A 187 6.08 0.41 -15.08
CA THR A 187 6.41 1.83 -14.93
C THR A 187 5.15 2.71 -14.91
N VAL A 188 4.18 2.44 -15.78
CA VAL A 188 2.88 3.13 -15.75
C VAL A 188 2.17 2.90 -14.42
N LEU A 189 2.17 1.66 -13.93
CA LEU A 189 1.62 1.31 -12.62
C LEU A 189 2.36 2.03 -11.47
N ALA A 190 3.68 2.15 -11.55
CA ALA A 190 4.48 2.91 -10.60
C ALA A 190 4.12 4.40 -10.60
N PHE A 191 3.87 5.00 -11.77
CA PHE A 191 3.40 6.39 -11.87
C PHE A 191 2.01 6.58 -11.27
N ILE A 192 1.10 5.63 -11.48
CA ILE A 192 -0.23 5.64 -10.85
C ILE A 192 -0.09 5.62 -9.32
N ALA A 193 0.79 4.77 -8.77
CA ALA A 193 1.10 4.77 -7.34
C ALA A 193 1.71 6.10 -6.87
N ALA A 194 2.67 6.65 -7.62
CA ALA A 194 3.35 7.89 -7.28
C ALA A 194 2.43 9.12 -7.31
N ALA A 195 1.38 9.11 -8.13
CA ALA A 195 0.39 10.18 -8.19
C ALA A 195 -0.36 10.40 -6.87
N PHE A 196 -0.37 9.41 -5.98
CA PHE A 196 -0.93 9.54 -4.63
C PHE A 196 0.02 10.19 -3.62
N ILE A 197 1.32 10.37 -3.92
CA ILE A 197 2.28 10.98 -2.99
C ILE A 197 1.90 12.44 -2.65
N PRO A 198 1.65 13.35 -3.61
CA PRO A 198 1.28 14.73 -3.30
C PRO A 198 0.00 14.87 -2.45
N PRO A 199 -1.13 14.21 -2.77
CA PRO A 199 -2.33 14.32 -1.96
C PRO A 199 -2.16 13.77 -0.54
N LEU A 200 -1.37 12.70 -0.35
CA LEU A 200 -1.04 12.19 0.99
C LEU A 200 -0.13 13.15 1.77
N GLY A 201 0.83 13.78 1.10
CA GLY A 201 1.66 14.84 1.68
C GLY A 201 0.85 16.06 2.11
N ALA A 202 -0.10 16.49 1.28
CA ALA A 202 -1.00 17.59 1.59
C ALA A 202 -1.87 17.29 2.83
N LEU A 203 -2.31 16.05 2.99
CA LEU A 203 -3.09 15.62 4.14
C LEU A 203 -2.29 15.71 5.45
N MET A 204 -0.97 15.47 5.42
CA MET A 204 -0.12 15.66 6.61
C MET A 204 0.10 17.12 6.98
N ILE A 205 0.23 18.02 6.00
CA ILE A 205 0.46 19.44 6.25
C ILE A 205 -0.83 20.15 6.65
N TYR A 206 -1.94 19.81 5.99
CA TYR A 206 -3.25 20.47 6.15
C TYR A 206 -4.25 19.63 6.95
N GLY A 207 -3.81 18.58 7.65
CA GLY A 207 -4.68 17.66 8.39
C GLY A 207 -5.63 18.37 9.36
N ASP A 208 -5.14 19.40 10.06
CA ASP A 208 -5.96 20.21 10.97
C ASP A 208 -7.11 20.93 10.25
N TRP A 209 -6.87 21.42 9.03
CA TRP A 209 -7.89 22.09 8.23
C TRP A 209 -8.95 21.11 7.74
N PHE A 210 -8.53 19.92 7.28
CA PHE A 210 -9.45 18.86 6.89
C PHE A 210 -10.29 18.39 8.07
N ARG A 211 -9.68 18.22 9.26
CA ARG A 211 -10.38 17.84 10.49
C ARG A 211 -11.34 18.91 10.99
N SER A 212 -11.01 20.20 10.82
CA SER A 212 -11.91 21.31 11.19
C SER A 212 -13.23 21.30 10.39
N LYS A 213 -13.22 20.66 9.21
CA LYS A 213 -14.40 20.47 8.35
C LYS A 213 -15.12 19.13 8.58
N GLU A 214 -14.56 18.23 9.39
CA GLU A 214 -15.19 16.94 9.69
C GLU A 214 -16.32 17.11 10.71
N ARG A 215 -17.53 16.77 10.29
CA ARG A 215 -18.74 16.88 11.10
C ARG A 215 -18.86 15.79 12.18
N PHE A 216 -18.21 14.64 11.98
CA PHE A 216 -18.33 13.44 12.83
C PHE A 216 -17.28 13.31 13.94
N GLY A 217 -16.10 13.92 13.80
CA GLY A 217 -15.07 13.91 14.86
C GLY A 217 -15.47 14.71 16.12
N ARG A 218 -16.63 15.38 16.12
CA ARG A 218 -17.17 16.16 17.25
C ARG A 218 -18.23 15.42 18.07
N GLU A 219 -18.75 14.28 17.60
CA GLU A 219 -19.81 13.53 18.31
C GLU A 219 -19.29 12.50 19.32
N GLY A 220 -17.97 12.28 19.38
CA GLY A 220 -17.31 11.36 20.33
C GLY A 220 -16.54 12.05 21.46
N ARG A 221 -16.81 13.33 21.74
CA ARG A 221 -16.24 14.06 22.89
C ARG A 221 -17.30 14.40 23.92
#